data_AF-A0A3G9E3Q4-F1
#
_entry.id   AF-A0A3G9E3Q4-F1
#
_cell.length_a   1.000
_cell.length_b   1.000
_cell.length_c   1.000
_cell.angle_alpha   90.00
_cell.angle_beta   90.00
_cell.angle_gamma   90.00
#
_symmetry.space_group_name_H-M   'P 1'
#
loop_
_entity.id
_entity.type
_entity.pdbx_description
1 polymer ?
#
loop_
_entity_poly.entity_id
_entity_poly.type
_entity_poly.pdbx_seq_one_letter_code
_entity_poly.pdbx_strand_id
1 'polypeptide(L)'
;MTSNEFIISKLQSFINDFPETRVRYEHDKLSDTHFVEVVPNEVYHLNERYIAWESKMFDEFVDQFPHENIGFISDDALVGLGNVDFELKGTYFDIPYFSFKEINIIETEYLEISSFINSMNYHTITVSLDNNNRLSKNKTNRISNFGQFEILPKAS
;
A
#
# COMPACT_ATOMS: atom_id res chain seq x y z
N MET A 1 -22.89 -20.75 4.67
CA MET A 1 -22.17 -19.46 4.68
C MET A 1 -23.06 -18.46 4.00
N THR A 2 -23.25 -17.29 4.60
CA THR A 2 -23.99 -16.16 4.03
C THR A 2 -23.07 -15.34 3.09
N SER A 3 -23.65 -14.51 2.22
CA SER A 3 -22.91 -13.56 1.37
C SER A 3 -22.00 -12.65 2.19
N ASN A 4 -22.52 -12.11 3.31
CA ASN A 4 -21.75 -11.33 4.29
C ASN A 4 -20.50 -12.07 4.79
N GLU A 5 -20.68 -13.32 5.25
CA GLU A 5 -19.58 -14.15 5.78
C GLU A 5 -18.55 -14.46 4.68
N PHE A 6 -19.01 -14.73 3.46
CA PHE A 6 -18.15 -14.94 2.30
C PHE A 6 -17.28 -13.70 2.04
N ILE A 7 -17.90 -12.52 1.91
CA ILE A 7 -17.18 -11.27 1.63
C ILE A 7 -16.17 -10.98 2.73
N ILE A 8 -16.58 -11.04 4.00
CA ILE A 8 -15.68 -10.78 5.14
C ILE A 8 -14.48 -11.74 5.10
N SER A 9 -14.70 -13.03 4.79
CA SER A 9 -13.60 -14.00 4.67
C SER A 9 -12.62 -13.65 3.53
N LYS A 10 -13.14 -13.19 2.38
CA LYS A 10 -12.33 -12.74 1.25
C LYS A 10 -11.52 -11.50 1.58
N LEU A 11 -12.11 -10.53 2.28
CA LEU A 11 -11.45 -9.30 2.72
C LEU A 11 -10.34 -9.57 3.75
N GLN A 12 -10.54 -10.56 4.63
CA GLN A 12 -9.50 -11.00 5.56
C GLN A 12 -8.30 -11.61 4.84
N SER A 13 -8.50 -12.37 3.76
CA SER A 13 -7.39 -12.84 2.92
C SER A 13 -6.76 -11.69 2.14
N PHE A 14 -7.58 -10.84 1.53
CA PHE A 14 -7.17 -9.69 0.72
C PHE A 14 -6.15 -8.80 1.42
N ILE A 15 -6.38 -8.46 2.70
CA ILE A 15 -5.53 -7.52 3.42
C ILE A 15 -4.10 -8.02 3.60
N ASN A 16 -3.87 -9.33 3.53
CA ASN A 16 -2.54 -9.91 3.58
C ASN A 16 -1.83 -9.83 2.20
N ASP A 17 -2.59 -9.86 1.11
CA ASP A 17 -2.08 -9.79 -0.26
C ASP A 17 -1.81 -8.35 -0.72
N PHE A 18 -2.54 -7.39 -0.12
CA PHE A 18 -2.48 -5.94 -0.37
C PHE A 18 -2.35 -5.16 0.95
N PRO A 19 -1.25 -5.33 1.71
CA PRO A 19 -1.04 -4.70 3.01
C PRO A 19 -0.96 -3.17 2.96
N GLU A 20 -0.80 -2.57 1.79
CA GLU A 20 -0.82 -1.13 1.54
C GLU A 20 -2.25 -0.53 1.48
N THR A 21 -3.28 -1.36 1.60
CA THR A 21 -4.68 -0.94 1.44
C THR A 21 -5.47 -0.89 2.75
N ARG A 22 -6.57 -0.15 2.71
CA ARG A 22 -7.69 -0.25 3.64
C ARG A 22 -8.91 -0.71 2.86
N VAL A 23 -9.65 -1.64 3.43
CA VAL A 23 -10.93 -2.09 2.89
C VAL A 23 -12.05 -1.84 3.87
N ARG A 24 -13.20 -1.41 3.34
CA ARG A 24 -14.45 -1.29 4.10
C ARG A 24 -15.56 -2.01 3.37
N TYR A 25 -16.52 -2.46 4.14
CA TYR A 25 -17.66 -3.21 3.64
C TYR A 25 -18.95 -2.71 4.26
N GLU A 26 -19.99 -2.63 3.44
CA GLU A 26 -21.35 -2.28 3.81
C GLU A 26 -22.33 -3.17 3.03
N HIS A 27 -23.37 -3.63 3.72
CA HIS A 27 -24.52 -4.26 3.09
C HIS A 27 -25.73 -3.35 3.18
N ASP A 28 -26.13 -2.77 2.05
CA ASP A 28 -27.41 -2.09 1.93
C ASP A 28 -28.55 -3.11 1.82
N LYS A 29 -29.22 -3.35 2.95
CA LYS A 29 -30.36 -4.28 3.07
C LYS A 29 -31.61 -3.81 2.35
N LEU A 30 -31.69 -2.55 1.91
CA LEU A 30 -32.85 -2.06 1.16
C LEU A 30 -32.76 -2.47 -0.32
N SER A 31 -31.55 -2.55 -0.87
CA SER A 31 -31.31 -2.94 -2.25
C SER A 31 -30.70 -4.33 -2.41
N ASP A 32 -30.43 -5.04 -1.31
CA ASP A 32 -29.65 -6.29 -1.26
C ASP A 32 -28.33 -6.17 -2.06
N THR A 33 -27.64 -5.05 -1.82
CA THR A 33 -26.36 -4.72 -2.47
C THR A 33 -25.24 -4.65 -1.45
N HIS A 34 -24.16 -5.35 -1.76
CA HIS A 34 -22.91 -5.35 -1.04
C HIS A 34 -21.94 -4.35 -1.66
N PHE A 35 -21.43 -3.43 -0.85
CA PHE A 35 -20.40 -2.49 -1.28
C PHE A 35 -19.08 -2.81 -0.60
N VAL A 36 -18.03 -2.90 -1.41
CA VAL A 36 -16.65 -3.04 -0.94
C VAL A 36 -15.88 -1.82 -1.38
N GLU A 37 -15.44 -1.01 -0.42
CA GLU A 37 -14.55 0.10 -0.69
C GLU A 37 -13.09 -0.33 -0.52
N VAL A 38 -12.25 -0.01 -1.50
CA VAL A 38 -10.81 -0.27 -1.47
C VAL A 38 -10.05 1.04 -1.66
N VAL A 39 -9.18 1.35 -0.71
CA VAL A 39 -8.33 2.56 -0.70
C VAL A 39 -6.87 2.13 -0.50
N PRO A 40 -5.89 2.74 -1.19
CA PRO A 40 -6.02 3.97 -1.97
C PRO A 40 -6.42 3.76 -3.44
N ASN A 41 -6.89 4.83 -4.06
CA ASN A 41 -7.31 4.91 -5.46
C ASN A 41 -6.28 4.35 -6.45
N GLU A 42 -4.99 4.55 -6.19
CA GLU A 42 -3.92 4.02 -7.04
C GLU A 42 -3.94 2.49 -7.09
N VAL A 43 -4.25 1.82 -5.98
CA VAL A 43 -4.40 0.37 -5.97
C VAL A 43 -5.65 -0.03 -6.74
N TYR A 44 -6.77 0.63 -6.46
CA TYR A 44 -8.06 0.33 -7.09
C TYR A 44 -8.01 0.46 -8.63
N HIS A 45 -7.42 1.54 -9.15
CA HIS A 45 -7.43 1.85 -10.59
C HIS A 45 -6.23 1.31 -11.37
N LEU A 46 -5.05 1.19 -10.75
CA LEU A 46 -3.79 0.96 -11.47
C LEU A 46 -3.13 -0.39 -11.15
N ASN A 47 -3.53 -1.08 -10.09
CA ASN A 47 -2.89 -2.32 -9.69
C ASN A 47 -3.52 -3.52 -10.42
N GLU A 48 -2.80 -4.08 -11.39
CA GLU A 48 -3.26 -5.24 -12.16
C GLU A 48 -3.57 -6.47 -11.29
N ARG A 49 -2.86 -6.66 -10.16
CA ARG A 49 -3.16 -7.75 -9.22
C ARG A 49 -4.50 -7.54 -8.53
N TYR A 50 -4.80 -6.29 -8.17
CA TYR A 50 -6.10 -5.93 -7.60
C TYR A 50 -7.22 -6.18 -8.60
N ILE A 51 -7.09 -5.68 -9.83
CA ILE A 51 -8.11 -5.84 -10.89
C ILE A 51 -8.40 -7.33 -11.16
N ALA A 52 -7.36 -8.17 -11.21
CA ALA A 52 -7.53 -9.61 -11.36
C ALA A 52 -8.21 -10.27 -10.15
N TRP A 53 -7.90 -9.80 -8.93
CA TRP A 53 -8.55 -10.26 -7.71
C TRP A 53 -10.03 -9.87 -7.68
N GLU A 54 -10.36 -8.62 -8.02
CA GLU A 54 -11.73 -8.10 -8.06
C GLU A 54 -12.59 -8.91 -9.04
N SER A 55 -12.11 -9.11 -10.27
CA SER A 55 -12.80 -9.90 -11.28
C SER A 55 -13.08 -11.33 -10.79
N LYS A 56 -12.09 -11.99 -10.18
CA LYS A 56 -12.25 -13.34 -9.64
C LYS A 56 -13.24 -13.37 -8.47
N MET A 57 -13.16 -12.40 -7.58
CA MET A 57 -14.05 -12.28 -6.43
C MET A 57 -15.50 -12.08 -6.89
N PHE A 58 -15.71 -11.20 -7.86
CA PHE A 58 -17.01 -10.95 -8.48
C PHE A 58 -17.60 -12.22 -9.10
N ASP A 59 -16.83 -12.94 -9.93
CA ASP A 59 -17.29 -14.19 -10.54
C ASP A 59 -17.66 -15.24 -9.47
N GLU A 60 -16.81 -15.44 -8.47
CA GLU A 60 -17.08 -16.36 -7.36
C GLU A 60 -18.29 -15.96 -6.51
N PHE A 61 -18.56 -14.66 -6.39
CA PHE A 61 -19.70 -14.13 -5.66
C PHE A 61 -21.00 -14.39 -6.44
N VAL A 62 -21.05 -14.02 -7.72
CA VAL A 62 -22.24 -14.19 -8.56
C VAL A 62 -22.61 -15.66 -8.72
N ASP A 63 -21.61 -16.55 -8.81
CA ASP A 63 -21.83 -18.00 -8.90
C ASP A 63 -22.49 -18.58 -7.63
N GLN A 64 -22.14 -18.05 -6.45
CA GLN A 64 -22.65 -18.54 -5.16
C GLN A 64 -23.92 -17.83 -4.71
N PHE A 65 -24.08 -16.55 -5.04
CA PHE A 65 -25.14 -15.66 -4.57
C PHE A 65 -25.81 -14.93 -5.76
N PRO A 66 -26.43 -15.65 -6.71
CA PRO A 66 -26.93 -15.09 -7.98
C PRO A 66 -28.13 -14.12 -7.83
N HIS A 67 -28.63 -13.93 -6.61
CA HIS A 67 -29.75 -13.06 -6.30
C HIS A 67 -29.36 -11.79 -5.52
N GLU A 68 -28.08 -11.66 -5.16
CA GLU A 68 -27.53 -10.52 -4.43
C GLU A 68 -26.58 -9.75 -5.36
N ASN A 69 -26.39 -8.45 -5.11
CA ASN A 69 -25.51 -7.61 -5.92
C ASN A 69 -24.23 -7.29 -5.16
N ILE A 70 -23.11 -7.17 -5.86
CA ILE A 70 -21.86 -6.67 -5.29
C ILE A 70 -21.28 -5.55 -6.16
N GLY A 71 -20.82 -4.48 -5.51
CA GLY A 71 -20.16 -3.34 -6.13
C GLY A 71 -18.87 -2.98 -5.42
N PHE A 72 -17.84 -2.67 -6.20
CA PHE A 72 -16.56 -2.18 -5.70
C PHE A 72 -16.44 -0.68 -5.97
N ILE A 73 -15.88 0.04 -5.00
CA ILE A 73 -15.70 1.49 -5.07
C ILE A 73 -14.36 1.89 -4.44
N SER A 74 -13.90 3.11 -4.70
CA SER A 74 -12.77 3.73 -4.01
C SER A 74 -13.16 5.11 -3.45
N ASP A 75 -12.18 5.84 -2.93
CA ASP A 75 -12.40 7.15 -2.28
C ASP A 75 -12.69 8.30 -3.26
N ASP A 76 -12.67 8.05 -4.58
CA ASP A 76 -13.19 8.96 -5.61
C ASP A 76 -14.69 8.80 -5.90
N ALA A 77 -15.36 7.82 -5.30
CA ALA A 77 -16.79 7.61 -5.51
C ALA A 77 -17.60 8.83 -5.03
N LEU A 78 -18.51 9.32 -5.88
CA LEU A 78 -19.39 10.46 -5.57
C LEU A 78 -20.26 10.20 -4.33
N VAL A 79 -20.63 8.94 -4.13
CA VAL A 79 -21.36 8.45 -2.97
C VAL A 79 -20.52 7.33 -2.37
N GLY A 80 -19.91 7.61 -1.22
CA GLY A 80 -19.19 6.61 -0.45
C GLY A 80 -20.13 5.75 0.39
N LEU A 81 -19.53 4.94 1.27
CA LEU A 81 -20.26 4.11 2.23
C LEU A 81 -20.99 4.98 3.27
N GLY A 82 -22.25 4.65 3.54
CA GLY A 82 -23.08 5.31 4.55
C GLY A 82 -22.98 4.66 5.93
N ASN A 83 -23.00 3.32 5.98
CA ASN A 83 -22.95 2.51 7.19
C ASN A 83 -21.95 1.35 7.04
N VAL A 84 -20.73 1.55 7.53
CA VAL A 84 -19.67 0.54 7.45
C VAL A 84 -19.95 -0.60 8.44
N ASP A 85 -20.21 -1.79 7.92
CA ASP A 85 -20.43 -3.02 8.70
C ASP A 85 -19.09 -3.67 9.12
N PHE A 86 -18.05 -3.50 8.30
CA PHE A 86 -16.74 -4.11 8.54
C PHE A 86 -15.61 -3.27 7.93
N GLU A 87 -14.46 -3.22 8.61
CA GLU A 87 -13.27 -2.49 8.16
C GLU A 87 -12.00 -3.27 8.51
N LEU A 88 -11.05 -3.30 7.57
CA LEU A 88 -9.69 -3.75 7.80
C LEU A 88 -8.69 -2.75 7.21
N LYS A 89 -7.57 -2.60 7.92
CA LYS A 89 -6.41 -1.82 7.47
C LYS A 89 -5.21 -2.74 7.38
N GLY A 90 -4.53 -2.68 6.25
CA GLY A 90 -3.27 -3.38 6.05
C GLY A 90 -2.15 -2.73 6.85
N THR A 91 -1.10 -3.50 7.11
CA THR A 91 0.02 -3.08 7.95
C THR A 91 0.81 -1.91 7.38
N TYR A 92 0.70 -1.64 6.07
CA TYR A 92 1.39 -0.58 5.36
C TYR A 92 0.47 0.56 4.91
N PHE A 93 -0.82 0.52 5.26
CA PHE A 93 -1.79 1.54 4.83
C PHE A 93 -1.44 2.95 5.33
N ASP A 94 -1.10 3.09 6.61
CA ASP A 94 -0.74 4.39 7.21
C ASP A 94 0.73 4.80 6.95
N ILE A 95 1.46 4.01 6.16
CA ILE A 95 2.85 4.31 5.83
C ILE A 95 2.87 5.31 4.67
N PRO A 96 3.41 6.52 4.84
CA PRO A 96 3.50 7.49 3.75
C PRO A 96 4.40 6.92 2.65
N TYR A 97 3.79 6.52 1.53
CA TYR A 97 4.49 6.08 0.34
C TYR A 97 5.05 7.30 -0.41
N PHE A 98 6.33 7.58 -0.23
CA PHE A 98 7.03 8.59 -1.02
C PHE A 98 7.55 7.97 -2.33
N SER A 99 6.72 7.98 -3.37
CA SER A 99 7.21 7.75 -4.74
C SER A 99 7.74 9.06 -5.30
N PHE A 100 9.03 9.31 -5.13
CA PHE A 100 9.70 10.34 -5.92
C PHE A 100 9.89 9.79 -7.34
N LYS A 101 9.01 10.18 -8.27
CA LYS A 101 9.25 9.99 -9.70
C LYS A 101 10.20 11.06 -10.27
N GLU A 102 10.48 12.11 -9.51
CA GLU A 102 11.53 13.07 -9.82
C GLU A 102 12.87 12.57 -9.30
N ILE A 103 13.67 12.02 -10.21
CA ILE A 103 15.11 11.93 -10.03
C ILE A 103 15.64 13.36 -10.10
N ASN A 104 15.78 14.00 -8.94
CA ASN A 104 16.53 15.24 -8.85
C ASN A 104 18.02 14.87 -8.86
N ILE A 105 18.67 15.06 -10.00
CA ILE A 105 20.13 15.03 -10.09
C ILE A 105 20.62 16.30 -9.37
N ILE A 106 21.16 16.13 -8.17
CA ILE A 106 21.76 17.23 -7.42
C ILE A 106 23.26 17.24 -7.76
N GLU A 107 23.71 18.19 -8.58
CA GLU A 107 25.14 18.49 -8.73
C GLU A 107 25.62 19.24 -7.48
N THR A 108 25.88 18.50 -6.41
CA THR A 108 26.46 19.04 -5.18
C THR A 108 27.74 18.29 -4.81
N GLU A 109 28.72 19.02 -4.31
CA GLU A 109 29.94 18.43 -3.73
C GLU A 109 29.67 17.77 -2.38
N TYR A 110 28.54 18.12 -1.72
CA TYR A 110 28.19 17.64 -0.39
C TYR A 110 26.68 17.47 -0.20
N LEU A 111 26.27 16.34 0.37
CA LEU A 111 24.88 16.06 0.78
C LEU A 111 24.86 15.75 2.27
N GLU A 112 24.16 16.59 3.05
CA GLU A 112 23.98 16.39 4.49
C GLU A 112 22.57 15.90 4.80
N ILE A 113 22.47 14.81 5.58
CA ILE A 113 21.21 14.34 6.14
C ILE A 113 21.22 14.72 7.63
N SER A 114 20.57 15.82 7.97
CA SER A 114 20.61 16.38 9.33
C SER A 114 19.69 15.63 10.31
N SER A 115 18.54 15.13 9.84
CA SER A 115 17.54 14.47 10.67
C SER A 115 16.49 13.73 9.86
N PHE A 116 15.97 12.63 10.39
CA PHE A 116 14.72 12.02 9.92
C PHE A 116 13.56 12.67 10.69
N ILE A 117 12.61 13.26 9.97
CA ILE A 117 11.42 13.89 10.57
C ILE A 117 10.47 12.82 11.13
N ASN A 118 10.53 11.59 10.60
CA ASN A 118 9.78 10.44 11.08
C ASN A 118 10.72 9.28 11.43
N SER A 119 10.50 8.66 12.59
CA SER A 119 11.15 7.41 12.97
C SER A 119 10.43 6.24 12.29
N MET A 120 10.75 5.98 11.02
CA MET A 120 10.44 4.69 10.42
C MET A 120 11.63 3.75 10.63
N ASN A 121 11.34 2.48 10.91
CA ASN A 121 12.35 1.43 10.94
C ASN A 121 12.81 1.16 9.49
N TYR A 122 13.74 1.95 8.98
CA TYR A 122 14.38 1.65 7.72
C TYR A 122 15.26 0.41 7.89
N HIS A 123 14.99 -0.63 7.11
CA HIS A 123 15.83 -1.84 7.12
C HIS A 123 17.19 -1.55 6.46
N THR A 124 17.20 -0.74 5.39
CA THR A 124 18.40 -0.37 4.63
C THR A 124 18.24 1.02 3.98
N ILE A 125 19.28 1.85 4.03
CA ILE A 125 19.43 3.03 3.16
C ILE A 125 20.60 2.74 2.22
N THR A 126 20.33 2.66 0.92
CA THR A 126 21.37 2.42 -0.10
C THR A 126 21.70 3.74 -0.78
N VAL A 127 22.97 4.14 -0.71
CA VAL A 127 23.52 5.29 -1.45
C VAL A 127 24.49 4.75 -2.48
N SER A 128 24.14 4.84 -3.75
CA SER A 128 25.03 4.51 -4.88
C SER A 128 25.73 5.78 -5.37
N LEU A 129 27.06 5.76 -5.37
CA LEU A 129 27.89 6.82 -5.93
C LEU A 129 28.51 6.31 -7.24
N ASP A 130 28.52 7.16 -8.27
CA ASP A 130 29.43 6.95 -9.40
C ASP A 130 30.87 7.20 -8.95
N ASN A 131 31.81 6.45 -9.54
CA ASN A 131 33.19 6.17 -9.08
C ASN A 131 34.10 7.36 -8.66
N ASN A 132 33.66 8.61 -8.82
CA ASN A 132 34.42 9.80 -8.49
C ASN A 132 34.05 10.41 -7.11
N ASN A 133 32.97 9.96 -6.48
CA ASN A 133 32.51 10.56 -5.23
C ASN A 133 33.02 9.77 -4.00
N ARG A 134 33.39 10.48 -2.93
CA ARG A 134 33.84 9.91 -1.65
C ARG A 134 32.78 10.14 -0.56
N LEU A 135 32.39 9.09 0.15
CA LEU A 135 31.56 9.19 1.34
C LEU A 135 32.45 9.52 2.56
N SER A 136 32.32 10.72 3.13
CA SER A 136 32.98 11.08 4.40
C SER A 136 31.99 10.97 5.55
N LYS A 137 32.34 10.18 6.58
CA LYS A 137 31.55 10.08 7.82
C LYS A 137 31.99 11.19 8.76
N ASN A 138 31.17 12.23 8.93
CA ASN A 138 31.42 13.22 9.97
C ASN A 138 30.98 12.68 11.33
N LYS A 139 31.91 12.71 12.29
CA LYS A 139 31.80 12.08 13.60
C LYS A 139 31.00 12.97 14.57
N THR A 140 29.82 13.38 14.18
CA THR A 140 28.90 14.16 15.02
C THR A 140 27.48 13.73 14.70
N ASN A 141 27.07 12.61 15.30
CA ASN A 141 25.82 12.53 16.07
C ASN A 141 25.65 11.13 16.67
N ARG A 142 25.02 11.11 17.83
CA ARG A 142 24.76 9.93 18.67
C ARG A 142 23.75 8.99 18.01
N ILE A 143 24.17 8.28 16.97
CA ILE A 143 23.43 7.16 16.39
C ILE A 143 24.39 5.97 16.40
N SER A 144 24.41 5.27 17.52
CA SER A 144 25.11 4.00 17.68
C SER A 144 24.30 2.93 16.95
N ASN A 145 24.81 2.48 15.81
CA ASN A 145 24.36 1.36 14.97
C ASN A 145 23.77 1.78 13.62
N PHE A 146 24.59 2.42 12.78
CA PHE A 146 24.48 2.13 11.35
C PHE A 146 25.24 0.83 11.09
N GLY A 147 24.53 -0.20 10.62
CA GLY A 147 25.14 -1.40 10.07
C GLY A 147 26.18 -1.05 8.99
N GLN A 148 27.10 -1.98 8.72
CA GLN A 148 28.13 -1.80 7.71
C GLN A 148 27.48 -1.44 6.36
N PHE A 149 27.93 -0.33 5.77
CA PHE A 149 27.61 0.01 4.39
C PHE A 149 28.35 -0.99 3.50
N GLU A 150 27.62 -1.89 2.84
CA GLU A 150 28.18 -2.73 1.80
C GLU A 150 28.15 -1.98 0.46
N ILE A 151 29.33 -1.77 -0.12
CA ILE A 151 29.47 -1.26 -1.48
C ILE A 151 29.27 -2.47 -2.40
N LEU A 152 28.11 -2.55 -3.05
CA LEU A 152 27.87 -3.61 -4.02
C LEU A 152 28.55 -3.27 -5.36
N PRO A 153 29.25 -4.24 -5.99
CA PRO A 153 29.82 -4.04 -7.32
C PRO A 153 28.72 -3.95 -8.38
N LYS A 154 29.00 -3.22 -9.47
CA LYS A 154 28.13 -3.11 -10.64
C LYS A 154 27.77 -4.49 -11.18
N ALA A 155 26.48 -4.76 -11.40
CA ALA A 155 26.06 -5.88 -12.23
C ALA A 155 26.60 -5.66 -13.65
N SER A 156 27.24 -6.71 -14.20
CA SER A 156 27.75 -6.74 -15.58
C SER A 156 26.62 -6.83 -16.61
#